data_AF-A0A1J3FAW2-F1
#
_entry.id   AF-A0A1J3FAW2-F1
#
_cell.length_a   1.000
_cell.length_b   1.000
_cell.length_c   1.000
_cell.angle_alpha   90.00
_cell.angle_beta   90.00
_cell.angle_gamma   90.00
#
_symmetry.space_group_name_H-M   'P 1'
#
loop_
_entity.id
_entity.type
_entity.pdbx_description
1 polymer ?
#
loop_
_entity_poly.entity_id
_entity_poly.type
_entity_poly.pdbx_seq_one_letter_code
_entity_poly.pdbx_strand_id
1 'polypeptide(L)'
;MNCRRVFKSVQALAAHSFLFCFTLALVFKLDHTFEYSWWVVGLPLWAFHAVVARGRFSLPAPIAPRNRHWAPCHAVVATPLLVAFELLLCVYLESAHARWPPAVSLKIVFLPLLAFEVIILVDNARMCRALIPGDEQSINDEAIWEALPHFWVAISMVFFLAATIFTLLKLSGGVAALGWWDLFINFGIAECFAFLVCTK
;
A
#
# COMPACT_ATOMS: atom_id res chain seq x y z
N MET A 1 29.13 -8.77 -20.54
CA MET A 1 28.20 -8.72 -19.38
C MET A 1 27.79 -7.27 -19.13
N ASN A 2 26.50 -6.97 -19.04
CA ASN A 2 26.04 -5.60 -18.78
C ASN A 2 25.90 -5.36 -17.27
N CYS A 3 26.84 -4.63 -16.67
CA CYS A 3 26.89 -4.34 -15.23
C CYS A 3 25.56 -3.78 -14.69
N ARG A 4 24.84 -2.98 -15.49
CA ARG A 4 23.52 -2.45 -15.13
C ARG A 4 22.45 -3.53 -14.94
N ARG A 5 22.49 -4.60 -15.74
CA ARG A 5 21.55 -5.73 -15.61
C ARG A 5 21.84 -6.50 -14.33
N VAL A 6 23.12 -6.74 -14.03
CA VAL A 6 23.56 -7.39 -12.78
C VAL A 6 23.10 -6.59 -11.57
N PHE A 7 23.30 -5.27 -11.55
CA PHE A 7 22.86 -4.41 -10.45
C PHE A 7 21.34 -4.48 -10.22
N LYS A 8 20.53 -4.46 -11.29
CA LYS A 8 19.07 -4.62 -11.17
C LYS A 8 18.68 -5.99 -10.60
N SER A 9 19.33 -7.07 -11.04
CA SER A 9 19.09 -8.41 -10.51
C SER A 9 19.47 -8.52 -9.03
N VAL A 10 20.60 -7.92 -8.63
CA VAL A 10 21.03 -7.86 -7.22
C VAL A 10 20.05 -7.04 -6.38
N GLN A 11 19.58 -5.90 -6.88
CA GLN A 11 18.58 -5.08 -6.20
C GLN A 11 17.27 -5.85 -5.99
N ALA A 12 16.79 -6.55 -7.04
CA ALA A 12 15.59 -7.37 -6.94
C ALA A 12 15.77 -8.51 -5.94
N LEU A 13 16.89 -9.24 -5.99
CA LEU A 13 17.20 -10.30 -5.04
C LEU A 13 17.20 -9.76 -3.60
N ALA A 14 17.90 -8.64 -3.36
CA ALA A 14 17.95 -8.00 -2.05
C ALA A 14 16.56 -7.61 -1.55
N ALA A 15 15.72 -7.01 -2.38
CA ALA A 15 14.35 -6.65 -2.02
C ALA A 15 13.53 -7.87 -1.59
N HIS A 16 13.56 -8.96 -2.36
CA HIS A 16 12.83 -10.18 -2.01
C HIS A 16 13.40 -10.87 -0.77
N SER A 17 14.72 -10.88 -0.61
CA SER A 17 15.36 -11.41 0.60
C SER A 17 14.95 -10.63 1.85
N PHE A 18 14.91 -9.30 1.78
CA PHE A 18 14.46 -8.47 2.92
C PHE A 18 13.00 -8.71 3.28
N LEU A 19 12.09 -8.82 2.30
CA LEU A 19 10.69 -9.18 2.55
C LEU A 19 10.57 -10.57 3.19
N PHE A 20 11.29 -11.56 2.64
CA PHE A 20 11.29 -12.91 3.19
C PHE A 20 11.82 -12.95 4.63
N CYS A 21 12.91 -12.24 4.92
CA CYS A 21 13.44 -12.09 6.27
C CYS A 21 12.43 -11.42 7.22
N PHE A 22 11.74 -10.37 6.78
CA PHE A 22 10.67 -9.75 7.55
C PHE A 22 9.55 -10.74 7.86
N THR A 23 9.06 -11.49 6.86
CA THR A 23 7.99 -12.47 7.04
C THR A 23 8.39 -13.56 8.03
N LEU A 24 9.61 -14.11 7.93
CA LEU A 24 10.10 -15.10 8.89
C LEU A 24 10.20 -14.53 10.31
N ALA A 25 10.78 -13.33 10.46
CA ALA A 25 10.91 -12.68 11.76
C ALA A 25 9.54 -12.39 12.40
N LEU A 26 8.57 -11.95 11.58
CA LEU A 26 7.19 -11.71 12.02
C LEU A 26 6.52 -13.01 12.49
N VAL A 27 6.62 -14.08 11.70
CA VAL A 27 6.05 -15.39 12.07
C VAL A 27 6.64 -15.91 13.37
N PHE A 28 7.97 -15.91 13.52
CA PHE A 28 8.61 -16.35 14.75
C PHE A 28 8.29 -15.47 15.96
N LYS A 29 8.08 -14.15 15.76
CA LYS A 29 7.65 -13.25 16.84
C LYS A 29 6.21 -13.55 17.27
N LEU A 30 5.31 -13.80 16.32
CA LEU A 30 3.91 -14.13 16.58
C LEU A 30 3.74 -15.52 17.22
N ASP A 31 4.61 -16.47 16.89
CA ASP A 31 4.66 -17.81 17.51
C ASP A 31 5.44 -17.81 18.85
N HIS A 32 5.85 -16.64 19.33
CA HIS A 32 6.63 -16.49 20.57
C HIS A 32 7.94 -17.30 20.61
N THR A 33 8.48 -17.71 19.46
CA THR A 33 9.75 -18.45 19.36
C THR A 33 10.94 -17.59 19.80
N PHE A 34 10.88 -16.28 19.55
CA PHE A 34 11.92 -15.33 19.97
C PHE A 34 11.31 -14.06 20.61
N GLU A 35 11.99 -13.53 21.63
CA GLU A 35 11.56 -12.35 22.37
C GLU A 35 12.10 -11.02 21.81
N TYR A 36 12.63 -11.01 20.58
CA TYR A 36 13.21 -9.80 19.99
C TYR A 36 12.22 -8.61 19.95
N SER A 37 12.74 -7.40 20.15
CA SER A 37 11.96 -6.16 20.07
C SER A 37 11.30 -6.00 18.69
N TRP A 38 10.14 -5.33 18.64
CA TRP A 38 9.45 -5.03 17.39
C TRP A 38 10.31 -4.22 16.42
N TRP A 39 11.27 -3.45 16.92
CA TRP A 39 12.25 -2.73 16.11
C TRP A 39 13.15 -3.67 15.29
N VAL A 40 13.57 -4.78 15.88
CA VAL A 40 14.39 -5.79 15.20
C VAL A 40 13.56 -6.52 14.15
N VAL A 41 12.29 -6.82 14.46
CA VAL A 41 11.35 -7.45 13.53
C VAL A 41 11.06 -6.54 12.34
N GLY A 42 10.91 -5.22 12.55
CA GLY A 42 10.63 -4.24 11.49
C GLY A 42 11.82 -3.87 10.60
N LEU A 43 13.06 -4.08 11.07
CA LEU A 43 14.27 -3.65 10.36
C LEU A 43 14.40 -4.18 8.92
N PRO A 44 14.14 -5.47 8.62
CA PRO A 44 14.20 -5.96 7.26
C PRO A 44 13.18 -5.27 6.34
N LEU A 45 12.00 -4.89 6.84
CA LEU A 45 10.98 -4.17 6.06
C LEU A 45 11.45 -2.75 5.70
N TRP A 46 12.05 -2.03 6.64
CA TRP A 46 12.62 -0.71 6.33
C TRP A 46 13.83 -0.79 5.39
N ALA A 47 14.65 -1.84 5.51
CA ALA A 47 15.72 -2.11 4.56
C ALA A 47 15.17 -2.38 3.14
N PHE A 48 14.07 -3.14 3.02
CA PHE A 48 13.35 -3.32 1.77
C PHE A 48 12.93 -1.98 1.16
N HIS A 49 12.27 -1.11 1.93
CA HIS A 49 11.88 0.23 1.46
C HIS A 49 13.09 1.04 0.99
N ALA A 50 14.22 0.99 1.70
CA ALA A 50 15.44 1.68 1.28
C ALA A 50 16.00 1.15 -0.06
N VAL A 51 15.91 -0.16 -0.30
CA VAL A 51 16.34 -0.80 -1.56
C VAL A 51 15.38 -0.45 -2.71
N VAL A 52 14.08 -0.46 -2.46
CA VAL A 52 13.02 -0.26 -3.46
C VAL A 52 12.82 1.21 -3.79
N ALA A 53 12.86 2.11 -2.81
CA ALA A 53 12.77 3.56 -3.03
C ALA A 53 13.92 4.08 -3.90
N ARG A 54 15.09 3.42 -3.83
CA ARG A 54 16.26 3.76 -4.66
C ARG A 54 16.22 3.22 -6.09
N GLY A 55 15.36 2.26 -6.39
CA GLY A 55 15.18 1.84 -7.77
C GLY A 55 13.72 1.63 -8.06
N ARG A 56 13.11 2.68 -8.63
CA ARG A 56 11.76 2.78 -9.23
C ARG A 56 10.99 1.46 -9.33
N PHE A 57 10.62 0.90 -8.19
CA PHE A 57 9.61 -0.14 -8.03
C PHE A 57 8.29 0.52 -7.62
N SER A 58 8.06 1.72 -8.16
CA SER A 58 6.71 2.23 -8.28
C SER A 58 5.93 1.17 -9.07
N LEU A 59 4.82 0.69 -8.48
CA LEU A 59 3.75 -0.01 -9.19
C LEU A 59 3.65 0.57 -10.61
N PRO A 60 3.49 -0.25 -11.67
CA PRO A 60 3.33 0.26 -13.02
C PRO A 60 2.15 1.24 -13.01
N ALA A 61 2.47 2.54 -12.90
CA ALA A 61 1.52 3.58 -13.12
C ALA A 61 1.26 3.56 -14.62
N PRO A 62 0.00 3.39 -15.05
CA PRO A 62 -0.33 3.46 -16.46
C PRO A 62 0.29 4.72 -17.09
N ILE A 63 0.82 4.56 -18.29
CA ILE A 63 1.47 5.65 -19.02
C ILE A 63 0.46 6.78 -19.13
N ALA A 64 0.82 7.96 -18.60
CA ALA A 64 -0.04 9.11 -18.66
C ALA A 64 -0.41 9.40 -20.13
N PRO A 65 -1.69 9.58 -20.43
CA PRO A 65 -2.14 9.93 -21.76
C PRO A 65 -1.48 11.25 -22.19
N ARG A 66 -1.05 11.33 -23.45
CA ARG A 66 -0.72 12.61 -24.10
C ARG A 66 0.59 13.29 -23.63
N ASN A 67 1.67 12.52 -23.46
CA ASN A 67 3.04 13.06 -23.28
C ASN A 67 3.25 13.87 -21.99
N ARG A 68 2.37 13.70 -20.98
CA ARG A 68 2.50 14.34 -19.66
C ARG A 68 3.41 13.51 -18.76
N HIS A 69 4.65 13.96 -18.56
CA HIS A 69 5.68 13.29 -17.76
C HIS A 69 5.45 13.35 -16.23
N TRP A 70 4.21 13.41 -15.76
CA TRP A 70 3.91 13.59 -14.34
C TRP A 70 3.96 12.24 -13.63
N ALA A 71 4.88 12.08 -12.68
CA ALA A 71 4.80 10.98 -11.72
C ALA A 71 3.52 11.19 -10.88
N PRO A 72 2.64 10.17 -10.75
CA PRO A 72 1.45 10.31 -9.90
C PRO A 72 1.85 10.69 -8.48
N CYS A 73 1.07 11.54 -7.81
CA CYS A 73 1.48 12.06 -6.50
C CYS A 73 1.54 10.94 -5.46
N HIS A 74 0.65 9.93 -5.57
CA HIS A 74 0.71 8.71 -4.75
C HIS A 74 2.05 7.97 -4.86
N ALA A 75 2.71 7.98 -6.03
CA ALA A 75 4.02 7.32 -6.18
C ALA A 75 5.13 8.04 -5.39
N VAL A 76 5.03 9.37 -5.22
CA VAL A 76 5.99 10.17 -4.46
C VAL A 76 5.79 10.00 -2.96
N VAL A 77 4.54 9.92 -2.50
CA VAL A 77 4.20 9.84 -1.07
C VAL A 77 4.14 8.41 -0.53
N ALA A 78 4.19 7.38 -1.38
CA ALA A 78 4.04 5.98 -0.98
C ALA A 78 5.04 5.55 0.11
N THR A 79 6.35 5.60 -0.18
CA THR A 79 7.37 5.20 0.79
C THR A 79 7.31 6.01 2.09
N PRO A 80 7.27 7.36 2.10
CA PRO A 80 7.25 8.09 3.36
C PRO A 80 5.98 7.82 4.20
N LEU A 81 4.80 7.66 3.59
CA LEU A 81 3.57 7.36 4.33
C LEU A 81 3.54 5.92 4.87
N LEU A 82 4.00 4.94 4.08
CA LEU A 82 4.12 3.54 4.54
C LEU A 82 5.13 3.41 5.67
N VAL A 83 6.32 4.01 5.54
CA VAL A 83 7.33 4.00 6.60
C VAL A 83 6.82 4.72 7.86
N ALA A 84 6.09 5.82 7.72
CA ALA A 84 5.48 6.50 8.87
C ALA A 84 4.46 5.61 9.59
N PHE A 85 3.58 4.90 8.84
CA PHE A 85 2.66 3.92 9.41
C PHE A 85 3.41 2.80 10.14
N GLU A 86 4.42 2.21 9.52
CA GLU A 86 5.22 1.12 10.08
C GLU A 86 5.96 1.52 11.37
N LEU A 87 6.55 2.72 11.39
CA LEU A 87 7.22 3.25 12.59
C LEU A 87 6.22 3.49 13.73
N LEU A 88 5.06 4.10 13.44
CA LEU A 88 4.02 4.30 14.46
C LEU A 88 3.47 2.96 14.96
N LEU A 89 3.29 1.98 14.08
CA LEU A 89 2.86 0.64 14.44
C LEU A 89 3.92 -0.05 15.33
N CYS A 90 5.20 0.07 14.99
CA CYS A 90 6.29 -0.46 15.80
C CYS A 90 6.32 0.18 17.19
N VAL A 91 6.16 1.50 17.30
CA VAL A 91 6.05 2.22 18.59
C VAL A 91 4.83 1.74 19.38
N TYR A 92 3.68 1.57 18.73
CA TYR A 92 2.48 1.05 19.36
C TYR A 92 2.70 -0.36 19.92
N LEU A 93 3.22 -1.28 19.11
CA LEU A 93 3.41 -2.68 19.49
C LEU A 93 4.46 -2.84 20.60
N GLU A 94 5.57 -2.10 20.51
CA GLU A 94 6.61 -2.10 21.55
C GLU A 94 6.09 -1.54 22.87
N SER A 95 5.40 -0.38 22.82
CA SER A 95 4.85 0.23 24.02
C SER A 95 3.74 -0.63 24.63
N ALA A 96 2.82 -1.19 23.82
CA ALA A 96 1.75 -2.05 24.31
C ALA A 96 2.28 -3.32 25.01
N HIS A 97 3.44 -3.83 24.59
CA HIS A 97 4.09 -4.97 25.24
C HIS A 97 4.75 -4.58 26.58
N ALA A 98 5.37 -3.41 26.66
CA ALA A 98 6.14 -2.99 27.84
C ALA A 98 5.35 -2.20 28.89
N ARG A 99 4.32 -1.44 28.48
CA ARG A 99 3.58 -0.51 29.33
C ARG A 99 2.14 -0.33 28.85
N TRP A 100 1.19 -0.38 29.77
CA TRP A 100 -0.19 0.01 29.49
C TRP A 100 -0.51 1.35 30.18
N PRO A 101 -1.13 2.34 29.50
CA PRO A 101 -1.58 2.32 28.10
C PRO A 101 -0.45 2.52 27.06
N PRO A 102 -0.65 2.12 25.79
CA PRO A 102 0.31 2.34 24.71
C PRO A 102 0.64 3.82 24.48
N ALA A 103 1.84 4.11 23.99
CA ALA A 103 2.35 5.47 23.82
C ALA A 103 1.61 6.29 22.74
N VAL A 104 1.03 5.60 21.76
CA VAL A 104 0.23 6.19 20.67
C VAL A 104 -1.07 5.40 20.52
N SER A 105 -2.14 6.04 20.06
CA SER A 105 -3.40 5.33 19.80
C SER A 105 -3.41 4.73 18.40
N LEU A 106 -4.13 3.61 18.19
CA LEU A 106 -4.29 3.00 16.87
C LEU A 106 -4.85 3.97 15.81
N LYS A 107 -5.70 4.93 16.21
CA LYS A 107 -6.21 5.98 15.31
C LYS A 107 -5.09 6.84 14.73
N ILE A 108 -4.09 7.19 15.54
CA ILE A 108 -2.91 7.93 15.09
C ILE A 108 -2.03 7.05 14.23
N VAL A 109 -1.84 5.79 14.62
CA VAL A 109 -1.03 4.81 13.88
C VAL A 109 -1.54 4.66 12.45
N PHE A 110 -2.85 4.51 12.24
CA PHE A 110 -3.46 4.29 10.92
C PHE A 110 -3.57 5.55 10.05
N LEU A 111 -3.33 6.75 10.59
CA LEU A 111 -3.51 8.00 9.86
C LEU A 111 -2.65 8.10 8.58
N PRO A 112 -1.35 7.75 8.57
CA PRO A 112 -0.55 7.80 7.35
C PRO A 112 -1.02 6.81 6.29
N LEU A 113 -1.48 5.62 6.71
CA LEU A 113 -2.00 4.60 5.81
C LEU A 113 -3.31 5.05 5.14
N LEU A 114 -4.27 5.57 5.94
CA LEU A 114 -5.52 6.12 5.42
C LEU A 114 -5.28 7.32 4.49
N ALA A 115 -4.33 8.20 4.85
CA ALA A 115 -3.96 9.31 3.98
C ALA A 115 -3.40 8.81 2.64
N PHE A 116 -2.55 7.79 2.66
CA PHE A 116 -2.01 7.18 1.45
C PHE A 116 -3.11 6.58 0.57
N GLU A 117 -4.02 5.81 1.15
CA GLU A 117 -5.15 5.21 0.44
C GLU A 117 -6.07 6.26 -0.21
N VAL A 118 -6.39 7.33 0.52
CA VAL A 118 -7.18 8.46 -0.02
C VAL A 118 -6.44 9.14 -1.18
N ILE A 119 -5.12 9.32 -1.08
CA ILE A 119 -4.33 9.93 -2.16
C ILE A 119 -4.36 9.05 -3.42
N ILE A 120 -4.21 7.72 -3.30
CA ILE A 120 -4.30 6.80 -4.46
C ILE A 120 -5.69 6.89 -5.09
N LEU A 121 -6.76 6.88 -4.27
CA LEU A 121 -8.13 7.00 -4.75
C LEU A 121 -8.36 8.30 -5.50
N VAL A 122 -7.96 9.43 -4.93
CA VAL A 122 -8.12 10.77 -5.53
C VAL A 122 -7.33 10.89 -6.82
N ASP A 123 -6.08 10.40 -6.85
CA ASP A 123 -5.25 10.44 -8.06
C ASP A 123 -5.87 9.62 -9.20
N ASN A 124 -6.32 8.39 -8.92
CA ASN A 124 -6.91 7.54 -9.94
C ASN A 124 -8.28 8.06 -10.41
N ALA A 125 -9.10 8.61 -9.51
CA ALA A 125 -10.35 9.28 -9.88
C ALA A 125 -10.11 10.51 -10.77
N ARG A 126 -9.10 11.34 -10.44
CA ARG A 126 -8.72 12.50 -11.25
C ARG A 126 -8.18 12.08 -12.62
N MET A 127 -7.37 11.04 -12.68
CA MET A 127 -6.79 10.53 -13.93
C MET A 127 -7.87 9.94 -14.85
N CYS A 128 -8.79 9.15 -14.28
CA CYS A 128 -9.97 8.63 -14.98
C CYS A 128 -10.83 9.77 -15.55
N ARG A 129 -11.15 10.80 -14.75
CA ARG A 129 -11.93 11.95 -15.20
C ARG A 129 -11.22 12.79 -16.27
N ALA A 130 -9.90 12.94 -16.19
CA ALA A 130 -9.13 13.66 -17.20
C ALA A 130 -9.12 12.94 -18.56
N LEU A 131 -9.34 11.63 -18.54
CA LEU A 131 -9.36 10.76 -19.72
C LEU A 131 -10.72 10.68 -20.41
N ILE A 132 -11.82 10.87 -19.68
CA ILE A 132 -13.17 10.88 -20.22
C ILE A 132 -13.55 12.35 -20.53
N PRO A 133 -13.47 12.82 -21.80
CA PRO A 133 -13.85 14.18 -22.12
C PRO A 133 -15.34 14.41 -21.84
N GLY A 134 -15.66 15.49 -21.12
CA GLY A 134 -17.03 15.93 -20.88
C GLY A 134 -17.54 16.72 -22.08
N ASP A 135 -18.58 16.16 -22.73
CA ASP A 135 -19.47 16.74 -23.73
C ASP A 135 -18.86 17.66 -24.81
N GLU A 136 -18.72 17.09 -26.03
CA GLU A 136 -19.03 17.69 -27.36
C GLU A 136 -18.23 17.02 -28.48
N GLN A 137 -17.12 16.36 -28.16
CA GLN A 137 -16.42 15.46 -29.08
C GLN A 137 -16.87 14.03 -28.78
N SER A 138 -17.40 13.33 -29.78
CA SER A 138 -17.78 11.91 -29.70
C SER A 138 -16.76 11.16 -28.84
N ILE A 139 -17.22 10.63 -27.71
CA ILE A 139 -16.38 9.84 -26.80
C ILE A 139 -15.67 8.79 -27.66
N ASN A 140 -14.36 8.94 -27.83
CA ASN A 140 -13.56 8.03 -28.63
C ASN A 140 -13.40 6.74 -27.82
N ASP A 141 -13.70 5.58 -28.39
CA ASP A 141 -13.60 4.27 -27.71
C ASP A 141 -12.21 4.07 -27.09
N GLU A 142 -11.16 4.62 -27.73
CA GLU A 142 -9.78 4.62 -27.24
C GLU A 142 -9.62 5.31 -25.88
N ALA A 143 -10.29 6.44 -25.66
CA ALA A 143 -10.25 7.17 -24.39
C ALA A 143 -10.95 6.40 -23.25
N ILE A 144 -12.01 5.65 -23.57
CA ILE A 144 -12.68 4.75 -22.62
C ILE A 144 -11.71 3.63 -22.20
N TRP A 145 -11.04 3.00 -23.16
CA TRP A 145 -10.08 1.92 -22.89
C TRP A 145 -8.87 2.39 -22.07
N GLU A 146 -8.38 3.62 -22.28
CA GLU A 146 -7.30 4.22 -21.49
C GLU A 146 -7.73 4.58 -20.05
N ALA A 147 -8.99 5.00 -19.84
CA ALA A 147 -9.51 5.33 -18.51
C ALA A 147 -9.78 4.09 -17.64
N LEU A 148 -10.06 2.96 -18.29
CA LEU A 148 -10.55 1.75 -17.65
C LEU A 148 -9.64 1.22 -16.51
N PRO A 149 -8.30 1.15 -16.64
CA PRO A 149 -7.40 0.79 -15.54
C PRO A 149 -7.56 1.68 -14.30
N HIS A 150 -7.62 3.00 -14.50
CA HIS A 150 -7.75 3.97 -13.40
C HIS A 150 -9.11 3.88 -12.70
N PHE A 151 -10.15 3.58 -13.47
CA PHE A 151 -11.48 3.34 -12.94
C PHE A 151 -11.52 2.11 -12.03
N TRP A 152 -10.96 0.98 -12.47
CA TRP A 152 -10.88 -0.23 -11.65
C TRP A 152 -10.04 -0.05 -10.39
N VAL A 153 -8.90 0.66 -10.48
CA VAL A 153 -8.10 1.00 -9.29
C VAL A 153 -8.90 1.90 -8.34
N ALA A 154 -9.64 2.89 -8.84
CA ALA A 154 -10.48 3.72 -7.99
C ALA A 154 -11.55 2.90 -7.24
N ILE A 155 -12.20 1.94 -7.92
CA ILE A 155 -13.15 1.02 -7.27
C ILE A 155 -12.46 0.17 -6.21
N SER A 156 -11.32 -0.46 -6.55
CA SER A 156 -10.49 -1.23 -5.61
C SER A 156 -10.18 -0.43 -4.35
N MET A 157 -9.74 0.82 -4.50
CA MET A 157 -9.37 1.68 -3.37
C MET A 157 -10.56 2.05 -2.48
N VAL A 158 -11.79 2.11 -2.98
CA VAL A 158 -12.97 2.33 -2.13
C VAL A 158 -13.19 1.14 -1.18
N PHE A 159 -13.10 -0.09 -1.70
CA PHE A 159 -13.19 -1.29 -0.88
C PHE A 159 -12.02 -1.38 0.11
N PHE A 160 -10.81 -1.07 -0.34
CA PHE A 160 -9.61 -1.08 0.50
C PHE A 160 -9.71 -0.06 1.65
N LEU A 161 -10.10 1.18 1.36
CA LEU A 161 -10.29 2.24 2.35
C LEU A 161 -11.37 1.86 3.38
N ALA A 162 -12.50 1.29 2.91
CA ALA A 162 -13.54 0.80 3.80
C ALA A 162 -13.01 -0.33 4.71
N ALA A 163 -12.27 -1.28 4.15
CA ALA A 163 -11.66 -2.38 4.90
C ALA A 163 -10.66 -1.88 5.95
N THR A 164 -9.82 -0.89 5.63
CA THR A 164 -8.88 -0.28 6.56
C THR A 164 -9.59 0.48 7.68
N ILE A 165 -10.62 1.27 7.38
CA ILE A 165 -11.43 1.96 8.39
C ILE A 165 -12.12 0.95 9.31
N PHE A 166 -12.74 -0.09 8.76
CA PHE A 166 -13.41 -1.11 9.56
C PHE A 166 -12.42 -1.93 10.40
N THR A 167 -11.21 -2.20 9.88
CA THR A 167 -10.13 -2.82 10.65
C THR A 167 -9.73 -1.95 11.83
N LEU A 168 -9.53 -0.64 11.61
CA LEU A 168 -9.22 0.31 12.68
C LEU A 168 -10.33 0.36 13.73
N LEU A 169 -11.60 0.43 13.31
CA LEU A 169 -12.74 0.43 14.23
C LEU A 169 -12.79 -0.87 15.03
N LYS A 170 -12.59 -2.03 14.40
CA LYS A 170 -12.59 -3.32 15.07
C LYS A 170 -11.45 -3.44 16.09
N LEU A 171 -10.23 -3.07 15.72
CA LEU A 171 -9.06 -3.09 16.62
C LEU A 171 -9.18 -2.07 17.76
N SER A 172 -9.86 -0.94 17.53
CA SER A 172 -10.11 0.07 18.56
C SER A 172 -11.31 -0.25 19.47
N GLY A 173 -12.00 -1.38 19.27
CA GLY A 173 -13.20 -1.76 20.02
C GLY A 173 -14.46 -0.96 19.67
N GLY A 174 -14.47 -0.24 18.55
CA GLY A 174 -15.58 0.63 18.14
C GLY A 174 -16.77 -0.09 17.50
N VAL A 175 -16.58 -1.32 16.99
CA VAL A 175 -17.66 -2.12 16.37
C VAL A 175 -17.46 -3.60 16.69
N ALA A 176 -18.26 -4.15 17.59
CA ALA A 176 -18.19 -5.57 17.97
C ALA A 176 -18.82 -6.51 16.92
N ALA A 177 -19.77 -6.02 16.13
CA ALA A 177 -20.54 -6.84 15.19
C ALA A 177 -19.80 -7.20 13.88
N LEU A 178 -18.70 -6.51 13.58
CA LEU A 178 -17.98 -6.70 12.32
C LEU A 178 -17.10 -7.96 12.41
N GLY A 179 -17.32 -8.97 11.57
CA GLY A 179 -16.52 -10.19 11.57
C GLY A 179 -15.13 -9.99 10.97
N TRP A 180 -14.16 -10.83 11.37
CA TRP A 180 -12.89 -10.91 10.64
C TRP A 180 -13.08 -11.45 9.22
N TRP A 181 -14.12 -12.28 9.02
CA TRP A 181 -14.45 -12.82 7.71
C TRP A 181 -14.90 -11.71 6.74
N ASP A 182 -15.73 -10.79 7.23
CA ASP A 182 -16.21 -9.64 6.45
C ASP A 182 -15.05 -8.75 6.00
N LEU A 183 -14.07 -8.51 6.87
CA LEU A 183 -12.87 -7.76 6.54
C LEU A 183 -12.03 -8.47 5.48
N PHE A 184 -11.79 -9.76 5.63
CA PHE A 184 -11.04 -10.52 4.63
C PHE A 184 -11.74 -10.51 3.27
N ILE A 185 -13.07 -10.70 3.24
CA ILE A 185 -13.83 -10.66 1.98
C ILE A 185 -13.67 -9.29 1.33
N ASN A 186 -13.73 -8.22 2.12
CA ASN A 186 -13.58 -6.85 1.61
C ASN A 186 -12.18 -6.59 1.05
N PHE A 187 -11.12 -6.99 1.75
CA PHE A 187 -9.75 -6.94 1.22
C PHE A 187 -9.58 -7.81 -0.04
N GLY A 188 -10.18 -9.01 -0.06
CA GLY A 188 -10.13 -9.90 -1.22
C GLY A 188 -10.80 -9.28 -2.46
N ILE A 189 -11.95 -8.63 -2.30
CA ILE A 189 -12.62 -7.91 -3.38
C ILE A 189 -11.74 -6.76 -3.89
N ALA A 190 -11.15 -5.97 -2.98
CA ALA A 190 -10.24 -4.89 -3.34
C ALA A 190 -9.05 -5.40 -4.17
N GLU A 191 -8.38 -6.45 -3.70
CA GLU A 191 -7.23 -7.08 -4.39
C GLU A 191 -7.64 -7.68 -5.76
N CYS A 192 -8.82 -8.30 -5.88
CA CYS A 192 -9.31 -8.80 -7.17
C CYS A 192 -9.40 -7.69 -8.23
N PHE A 193 -9.94 -6.52 -7.87
CA PHE A 193 -9.99 -5.38 -8.80
C PHE A 193 -8.60 -4.84 -9.15
N ALA A 194 -7.68 -4.77 -8.18
CA ALA A 194 -6.31 -4.37 -8.45
C ALA A 194 -5.57 -5.36 -9.36
N PHE A 195 -5.76 -6.66 -9.14
CA PHE A 195 -5.15 -7.74 -9.92
C PHE A 195 -5.60 -7.72 -11.38
N LEU A 196 -6.88 -7.46 -11.66
CA LEU A 196 -7.42 -7.30 -13.02
C LEU A 196 -6.71 -6.18 -13.81
N VAL A 197 -6.17 -5.18 -13.12
CA VAL A 197 -5.43 -4.07 -13.73
C VAL A 197 -3.94 -4.39 -13.86
N CYS A 198 -3.35 -4.99 -12.84
CA CYS A 198 -1.89 -5.19 -12.74
C CYS A 198 -1.35 -6.39 -13.53
N THR A 199 -2.20 -7.28 -14.06
CA THR A 199 -1.77 -8.51 -14.77
C THR A 199 -1.94 -8.48 -16.29
N LYS A 200 -2.06 -7.28 -16.88
CA LYS A 200 -1.97 -7.08 -18.32
C LYS A 200 -0.52 -6.92 -18.79
#